data_AF-A0A095VJ03-F1
#
_entry.id   AF-A0A095VJ03-F1
#
_cell.length_a   1.000
_cell.length_b   1.000
_cell.length_c   1.000
_cell.angle_alpha   90.00
_cell.angle_beta   90.00
_cell.angle_gamma   90.00
#
_symmetry.space_group_name_H-M   'P 1'
#
loop_
_entity.id
_entity.type
_entity.pdbx_description
1 polymer ?
#
loop_
_entity_poly.entity_id
_entity_poly.type
_entity_poly.pdbx_seq_one_letter_code
_entity_poly.pdbx_strand_id
1 'polypeptide(L)'
;MDALIISNFLLWGVVLCLVLVILALSRQIGVLYERVAPMGALTMDKGPGVGEPAPHFELADLLGRRITVGERGQHSQLLFFLSPTCPVCKKLLPILKSVAGTESAWLRIVLASDGEMPEHLAFYKQAGLERFPYLLSAELGMKFQISKLPYAVLIDETGTLRAKGLINSREQLESLFTAKELGVASVQEFLAAGPLDETRISRKESGNALAG
;
A
#
# COMPACT_ATOMS: atom_id res chain seq x y z
N MET A 1 -37.86 22.91 -52.94
CA MET A 1 -37.65 21.57 -52.36
C MET A 1 -36.16 21.23 -52.28
N ASP A 2 -35.35 21.71 -53.22
CA ASP A 2 -33.92 21.40 -53.31
C ASP A 2 -33.06 21.91 -52.13
N ALA A 3 -33.36 23.09 -51.59
CA ALA A 3 -32.62 23.65 -50.44
C ALA A 3 -32.74 22.79 -49.16
N LEU A 4 -33.91 22.19 -48.91
CA LEU A 4 -34.14 21.29 -47.77
C LEU A 4 -33.38 19.97 -47.95
N ILE A 5 -33.31 19.46 -49.18
CA ILE A 5 -32.59 18.24 -49.52
C ILE A 5 -31.08 18.46 -49.34
N ILE A 6 -30.55 19.58 -49.84
CA ILE A 6 -29.12 19.95 -49.68
C ILE A 6 -28.77 20.11 -48.19
N SER A 7 -29.60 20.81 -47.43
CA SER A 7 -29.39 20.97 -45.98
C SER A 7 -29.40 19.62 -45.24
N ASN A 8 -30.27 18.69 -45.66
CA ASN A 8 -30.34 17.36 -45.04
C ASN A 8 -29.08 16.54 -45.32
N PHE A 9 -28.57 16.54 -46.56
CA PHE A 9 -27.32 15.86 -46.89
C PHE A 9 -26.12 16.45 -46.14
N LEU A 10 -26.05 17.77 -45.99
CA LEU A 10 -25.00 18.44 -45.25
C LEU A 10 -25.07 18.09 -43.75
N LEU A 11 -26.28 18.05 -43.18
CA LEU A 11 -26.51 17.62 -41.81
C LEU A 11 -26.06 16.17 -41.57
N TRP A 12 -26.38 15.26 -42.50
CA TRP A 12 -25.90 13.88 -42.45
C TRP A 12 -24.38 13.78 -42.50
N GLY A 13 -23.71 14.61 -43.30
CA GLY A 13 -22.25 14.69 -43.33
C GLY A 13 -21.66 15.11 -41.98
N VAL A 14 -22.24 16.13 -41.34
CA VAL A 14 -21.83 16.59 -40.00
C VAL A 14 -22.07 15.51 -38.95
N VAL A 15 -23.21 14.83 -38.99
CA VAL A 15 -23.55 13.74 -38.06
C VAL A 15 -22.55 12.60 -38.18
N LEU A 16 -22.23 12.16 -39.39
CA LEU A 16 -21.24 11.10 -39.62
C LEU A 16 -19.84 11.52 -39.13
N CYS A 17 -19.44 12.76 -39.37
CA CYS A 17 -18.19 13.29 -38.85
C CYS A 17 -18.15 13.26 -37.32
N LEU A 18 -19.24 13.68 -36.67
CA LEU A 18 -19.36 13.73 -35.22
C LEU A 18 -19.32 12.32 -34.59
N VAL A 19 -19.96 11.34 -35.23
CA VAL A 19 -19.87 9.91 -34.83
C VAL A 19 -18.43 9.41 -34.92
N LEU A 20 -17.69 9.72 -35.98
CA LEU A 20 -16.29 9.32 -36.12
C LEU A 20 -15.39 9.94 -35.04
N VAL A 21 -15.61 11.22 -34.70
CA VAL A 21 -14.89 11.90 -33.62
C VAL A 21 -15.19 11.25 -32.26
N ILE A 22 -16.45 10.94 -31.96
CA ILE A 22 -16.84 10.25 -30.73
C ILE A 22 -16.19 8.87 -30.64
N LEU A 23 -16.17 8.10 -31.74
CA LEU A 23 -15.50 6.80 -31.76
C LEU A 23 -13.98 6.92 -31.55
N ALA A 24 -13.34 7.92 -32.14
CA ALA A 24 -11.91 8.18 -31.94
C ALA A 24 -11.59 8.56 -30.49
N LEU A 25 -12.39 9.44 -29.89
CA LEU A 25 -12.26 9.82 -28.47
C LEU A 25 -12.54 8.63 -27.55
N SER A 26 -13.60 7.85 -27.80
CA SER A 26 -13.91 6.64 -27.03
C SER A 26 -12.75 5.63 -27.10
N ARG A 27 -12.06 5.53 -28.24
CA ARG A 27 -10.87 4.66 -28.37
C ARG A 27 -9.68 5.19 -27.59
N GLN A 28 -9.45 6.51 -27.59
CA GLN A 28 -8.40 7.13 -26.76
C GLN A 28 -8.68 6.92 -25.26
N ILE A 29 -9.93 7.09 -24.84
CA ILE A 29 -10.37 6.87 -23.46
C ILE A 29 -10.24 5.38 -23.11
N GLY A 30 -10.60 4.46 -24.01
CA GLY A 30 -10.46 3.01 -23.81
C GLY A 30 -9.01 2.56 -23.61
N VAL A 31 -8.08 3.01 -24.46
CA VAL A 31 -6.64 2.67 -24.34
C VAL A 31 -6.01 3.31 -23.09
N LEU A 32 -6.49 4.48 -22.67
CA LEU A 32 -6.03 5.12 -21.43
C LEU A 32 -6.60 4.41 -20.20
N TYR A 33 -7.88 4.04 -20.19
CA TYR A 33 -8.50 3.27 -19.11
C TYR A 33 -7.88 1.88 -18.97
N GLU A 34 -7.46 1.24 -20.05
CA GLU A 34 -6.75 -0.05 -19.98
C GLU A 34 -5.39 0.05 -19.29
N ARG A 35 -4.75 1.23 -19.30
CA ARG A 35 -3.47 1.47 -18.59
C ARG A 35 -3.63 2.07 -17.19
N VAL A 36 -4.79 2.68 -16.89
CA VAL A 36 -5.02 3.43 -15.65
C VAL A 36 -5.99 2.72 -14.70
N ALA A 37 -6.95 1.97 -15.23
CA ALA A 37 -7.88 1.17 -14.44
C ALA A 37 -7.38 -0.27 -14.37
N PRO A 38 -6.82 -0.74 -13.24
CA PRO A 38 -6.68 -2.16 -13.02
C PRO A 38 -8.09 -2.76 -12.97
N MET A 39 -8.52 -3.37 -14.07
CA MET A 39 -9.72 -4.19 -14.14
C MET A 39 -9.43 -5.48 -13.36
N GLY A 40 -9.66 -5.40 -12.04
CA GLY A 40 -9.43 -6.49 -11.11
C GLY A 40 -9.37 -6.02 -9.65
N ALA A 41 -10.55 -5.85 -9.03
CA ALA A 41 -10.80 -6.06 -7.59
C ALA A 41 -10.10 -5.13 -6.56
N LEU A 42 -10.88 -4.14 -6.13
CA LEU A 42 -10.76 -3.32 -4.92
C LEU A 42 -10.81 -4.09 -3.58
N THR A 43 -10.79 -5.41 -3.57
CA THR A 43 -10.84 -6.22 -2.36
C THR A 43 -10.26 -7.58 -2.70
N MET A 44 -9.02 -7.83 -2.31
CA MET A 44 -8.66 -8.88 -1.37
C MET A 44 -7.14 -8.78 -1.24
N ASP A 45 -6.72 -7.94 -0.30
CA ASP A 45 -5.38 -7.93 0.25
C ASP A 45 -5.20 -9.25 1.03
N LYS A 46 -5.07 -10.38 0.31
CA LYS A 46 -5.06 -11.77 0.83
C LYS A 46 -3.81 -12.11 1.65
N GLY A 47 -2.94 -11.13 1.89
CA GLY A 47 -1.91 -11.25 2.91
C GLY A 47 -2.53 -11.31 4.30
N PRO A 48 -1.71 -11.47 5.35
CA PRO A 48 -2.17 -11.45 6.73
C PRO A 48 -3.05 -10.21 6.97
N GLY A 49 -4.20 -10.43 7.60
CA GLY A 49 -5.14 -9.38 7.95
C GLY A 49 -4.52 -8.41 8.94
N VAL A 50 -5.00 -7.17 8.96
CA VAL A 50 -4.62 -6.26 10.04
C VAL A 50 -5.23 -6.77 11.35
N GLY A 51 -4.42 -6.88 12.40
CA GLY A 51 -4.75 -7.53 13.66
C GLY A 51 -4.36 -9.01 13.73
N GLU A 52 -3.93 -9.62 12.63
CA GLU A 52 -3.45 -11.00 12.62
C GLU A 52 -1.94 -11.10 12.91
N PRO A 53 -1.46 -12.23 13.45
CA PRO A 53 -0.02 -12.46 13.60
C PRO A 53 0.67 -12.43 12.23
N ALA A 54 1.78 -11.70 12.14
CA ALA A 54 2.59 -11.66 10.94
C ALA A 54 3.30 -13.02 10.73
N PRO A 55 3.49 -13.45 9.48
CA PRO A 55 4.27 -14.66 9.17
C PRO A 55 5.70 -14.53 9.71
N HIS A 56 6.15 -15.58 10.41
CA HIS A 56 7.52 -15.67 10.91
C HIS A 56 8.48 -16.01 9.77
N PHE A 57 9.56 -15.25 9.66
CA PHE A 57 10.66 -15.53 8.75
C PHE A 57 12.00 -15.27 9.40
N GLU A 58 12.96 -16.16 9.16
CA GLU A 58 14.36 -15.96 9.48
C GLU A 58 15.16 -15.94 8.18
N LEU A 59 15.64 -14.76 7.79
CA LEU A 59 16.34 -14.55 6.54
C LEU A 59 17.69 -13.87 6.80
N ALA A 60 18.66 -14.17 5.94
CA ALA A 60 19.91 -13.41 5.90
C ALA A 60 19.70 -12.17 5.03
N ASP A 61 20.17 -11.02 5.50
CA ASP A 61 20.21 -9.81 4.69
C ASP A 61 21.35 -9.85 3.64
N LEU A 62 21.41 -8.84 2.76
CA LEU A 62 22.45 -8.71 1.73
C LEU A 62 23.89 -8.70 2.29
N LEU A 63 24.08 -8.43 3.58
CA LEU A 63 25.39 -8.44 4.26
C LEU A 63 25.61 -9.71 5.09
N GLY A 64 24.69 -10.68 5.03
CA GLY A 64 24.75 -11.94 5.78
C GLY A 64 24.29 -11.84 7.25
N ARG A 65 23.74 -10.71 7.69
CA ARG A 65 23.17 -10.55 9.03
C ARG A 65 21.84 -11.28 9.10
N ARG A 66 21.59 -12.02 10.17
CA ARG A 66 20.30 -12.68 10.41
C ARG A 66 19.26 -11.66 10.85
N ILE A 67 18.12 -11.66 10.18
CA ILE A 67 16.99 -10.78 10.45
C ILE A 67 15.74 -11.65 10.59
N THR A 68 15.03 -11.45 11.69
CA THR A 68 13.76 -12.11 11.96
C THR A 68 12.60 -11.17 11.72
N VAL A 69 11.64 -11.58 10.90
CA VAL A 69 10.39 -10.85 10.63
C VAL A 69 9.25 -11.55 11.37
N GLY A 70 8.35 -10.78 11.98
CA GLY A 70 7.15 -11.32 12.63
C GLY A 70 7.38 -11.88 14.04
N GLU A 71 8.60 -11.77 14.58
CA GLU A 71 8.92 -12.17 15.94
C GLU A 71 8.61 -11.04 16.95
N ARG A 72 8.29 -11.44 18.20
CA ARG A 72 8.18 -10.52 19.31
C ARG A 72 9.52 -9.84 19.58
N GLY A 73 9.51 -8.51 19.65
CA GLY A 73 10.71 -7.71 19.84
C GLY A 73 10.46 -6.49 20.72
N GLN A 74 11.52 -5.70 20.92
CA GLN A 74 11.41 -4.42 21.65
C GLN A 74 10.91 -3.27 20.77
N HIS A 75 10.97 -3.43 19.44
CA HIS A 75 10.65 -2.39 18.47
C HIS A 75 9.65 -2.93 17.46
N SER A 76 8.78 -2.05 16.96
CA SER A 76 7.97 -2.30 15.77
C SER A 76 8.87 -2.48 14.54
N GLN A 77 8.41 -3.26 13.57
CA GLN A 77 9.10 -3.49 12.31
C GLN A 77 8.28 -2.93 11.15
N LEU A 78 8.89 -2.05 10.36
CA LEU A 78 8.34 -1.59 9.08
C LEU A 78 9.04 -2.33 7.96
N LEU A 79 8.34 -3.28 7.33
CA LEU A 79 8.79 -3.92 6.11
C LEU A 79 8.41 -3.05 4.93
N PHE A 80 9.41 -2.54 4.21
CA PHE A 80 9.20 -1.74 3.02
C PHE A 80 9.65 -2.54 1.79
N PHE A 81 8.67 -2.95 1.00
CA PHE A 81 8.87 -3.68 -0.25
C PHE A 81 9.21 -2.69 -1.38
N LEU A 82 10.34 -2.92 -2.04
CA LEU A 82 10.86 -2.06 -3.09
C LEU A 82 11.52 -2.87 -4.21
N SER A 83 11.88 -2.21 -5.31
CA SER A 83 12.68 -2.79 -6.39
C SER A 83 13.65 -1.76 -7.01
N PRO A 84 14.85 -2.15 -7.48
CA PRO A 84 15.79 -1.27 -8.19
C PRO A 84 15.22 -0.62 -9.45
N THR A 85 14.25 -1.27 -10.10
CA THR A 85 13.60 -0.79 -11.32
C THR A 85 12.40 0.13 -11.05
N CYS A 86 11.96 0.24 -9.79
CA CYS A 86 10.82 1.06 -9.37
C CYS A 86 11.21 2.53 -9.13
N PRO A 87 10.76 3.49 -9.98
CA PRO A 87 11.16 4.90 -9.85
C PRO A 87 10.57 5.58 -8.60
N VAL A 88 9.36 5.20 -8.19
CA VAL A 88 8.69 5.75 -7.01
C VAL A 88 9.44 5.33 -5.74
N CYS A 89 9.88 4.07 -5.68
CA CYS A 89 10.65 3.53 -4.56
C CYS A 89 11.93 4.36 -4.32
N LYS A 90 12.65 4.74 -5.39
CA LYS A 90 13.85 5.60 -5.32
C LYS A 90 13.57 6.96 -4.69
N LYS A 91 12.42 7.57 -5.01
CA LYS A 91 12.02 8.88 -4.46
C LYS A 91 11.72 8.82 -2.96
N LEU A 92 11.35 7.65 -2.43
CA LEU A 92 10.97 7.47 -1.02
C LEU A 92 12.16 7.14 -0.11
N LEU A 93 13.31 6.72 -0.66
CA LEU A 93 14.49 6.37 0.15
C LEU A 93 14.97 7.50 1.08
N PRO A 94 15.01 8.78 0.66
CA PRO A 94 15.37 9.87 1.57
C PRO A 94 14.39 10.02 2.74
N ILE A 95 13.10 9.77 2.50
CA ILE A 95 12.07 9.80 3.56
C ILE A 95 12.30 8.64 4.53
N LEU A 96 12.56 7.43 4.03
CA LEU A 96 12.88 6.28 4.90
C LEU A 96 14.13 6.53 5.75
N LYS A 97 15.16 7.19 5.21
CA LYS A 97 16.35 7.61 5.97
C LYS A 97 16.02 8.60 7.09
N SER A 98 15.16 9.58 6.80
CA SER A 98 14.68 10.56 7.78
C SER A 98 13.88 9.89 8.90
N VAL A 99 12.96 8.98 8.55
CA VAL A 99 12.14 8.24 9.53
C VAL A 99 13.01 7.30 10.36
N ALA A 100 13.96 6.57 9.76
CA ALA A 100 14.89 5.74 10.50
C ALA A 100 15.82 6.53 11.43
N GLY A 101 16.00 7.83 11.21
CA GLY A 101 16.71 8.72 12.14
C GLY A 101 15.83 9.19 13.30
N THR A 102 14.58 9.55 13.01
CA THR A 102 13.67 10.20 13.97
C THR A 102 12.96 9.17 14.85
N GLU A 103 12.50 8.07 14.25
CA GLU A 103 11.66 7.04 14.90
C GLU A 103 12.47 5.82 15.37
N SER A 104 13.80 5.87 15.35
CA SER A 104 14.64 4.70 15.70
C SER A 104 14.46 4.20 17.14
N ALA A 105 13.86 5.01 18.01
CA ALA A 105 13.59 4.65 19.40
C ALA A 105 12.53 3.53 19.53
N TRP A 106 11.62 3.42 18.56
CA TRP A 106 10.53 2.44 18.60
C TRP A 106 10.34 1.66 17.30
N LEU A 107 10.93 2.13 16.18
CA LEU A 107 10.76 1.56 14.85
C LEU A 107 12.06 1.05 14.24
N ARG A 108 12.01 -0.14 13.65
CA ARG A 108 13.07 -0.73 12.81
C ARG A 108 12.55 -0.88 11.39
N ILE A 109 13.22 -0.23 10.44
CA ILE A 109 12.86 -0.34 9.02
C ILE A 109 13.68 -1.47 8.40
N VAL A 110 13.01 -2.40 7.74
CA VAL A 110 13.58 -3.52 6.99
C VAL A 110 13.15 -3.40 5.54
N LEU A 111 14.13 -3.39 4.63
CA LEU A 111 13.85 -3.35 3.19
C LEU A 111 13.69 -4.77 2.67
N ALA A 112 12.69 -5.00 1.84
CA ALA A 112 12.41 -6.28 1.23
C ALA A 112 12.32 -6.15 -0.29
N SER A 113 12.85 -7.12 -1.00
CA SER A 113 12.78 -7.18 -2.46
C SER A 113 12.92 -8.63 -2.93
N ASP A 114 12.63 -8.85 -4.19
CA ASP A 114 12.95 -10.02 -4.98
C ASP A 114 13.78 -9.63 -6.20
N GLY A 115 14.52 -10.59 -6.79
CA GLY A 115 15.37 -10.37 -7.96
C GLY A 115 16.80 -10.89 -7.80
N GLU A 116 17.68 -10.49 -8.73
CA GLU A 116 19.07 -10.95 -8.78
C GLU A 116 20.01 -10.12 -7.89
N MET A 117 20.80 -10.81 -7.07
CA MET A 117 21.69 -10.18 -6.08
C MET A 117 22.63 -9.08 -6.64
N PRO A 118 23.27 -9.23 -7.83
CA PRO A 118 24.17 -8.19 -8.35
C PRO A 118 23.48 -6.84 -8.57
N GLU A 119 22.25 -6.84 -9.08
CA GLU A 119 21.47 -5.62 -9.32
C GLU A 119 21.10 -4.94 -8.00
N HIS A 120 20.61 -5.72 -7.03
CA HIS A 120 20.27 -5.21 -5.71
C HIS A 120 21.48 -4.69 -4.95
N LEU A 121 22.64 -5.34 -5.07
CA LEU A 121 23.86 -4.90 -4.41
C LEU A 121 24.37 -3.57 -4.98
N ALA A 122 24.29 -3.39 -6.30
CA ALA A 122 24.60 -2.12 -6.94
C ALA A 122 23.64 -1.02 -6.47
N PHE A 123 22.34 -1.30 -6.46
CA PHE A 123 21.32 -0.39 -5.96
C PHE A 123 21.53 -0.02 -4.48
N TYR A 124 21.82 -1.00 -3.63
CA TYR A 124 22.07 -0.86 -2.20
C TYR A 124 23.19 0.13 -1.90
N LYS A 125 24.32 0.00 -2.62
CA LYS A 125 25.48 0.88 -2.50
C LYS A 125 25.23 2.26 -3.07
N GLN A 126 24.66 2.36 -4.28
CA GLN A 126 24.40 3.64 -4.93
C GLN A 126 23.39 4.49 -4.14
N ALA A 127 22.39 3.86 -3.55
CA ALA A 127 21.37 4.53 -2.76
C ALA A 127 21.79 4.78 -1.30
N GLY A 128 22.96 4.29 -0.86
CA GLY A 128 23.46 4.44 0.51
C GLY A 128 22.52 3.85 1.55
N LEU A 129 22.16 2.57 1.38
CA LEU A 129 21.20 1.84 2.21
C LEU A 129 21.87 0.97 3.29
N GLU A 130 23.15 1.18 3.58
CA GLU A 130 23.99 0.36 4.48
C GLU A 130 23.42 0.23 5.90
N ARG A 131 22.69 1.27 6.34
CA ARG A 131 22.05 1.31 7.66
C ARG A 131 20.83 0.38 7.76
N PHE A 132 20.23 0.01 6.63
CA PHE A 132 19.03 -0.81 6.60
C PHE A 132 19.38 -2.28 6.39
N PRO A 133 18.74 -3.19 7.15
CA PRO A 133 18.63 -4.58 6.74
C PRO A 133 17.89 -4.65 5.40
N TYR A 134 18.44 -5.42 4.46
CA TYR A 134 17.87 -5.60 3.13
C TYR A 134 17.71 -7.10 2.86
N LEU A 135 16.46 -7.57 2.81
CA LEU A 135 16.10 -8.96 2.55
C LEU A 135 15.80 -9.17 1.07
N LEU A 136 16.43 -10.19 0.49
CA LEU A 136 16.18 -10.62 -0.89
C LEU A 136 15.47 -11.97 -0.85
N SER A 137 14.14 -11.98 -0.92
CA SER A 137 13.33 -13.20 -0.84
C SER A 137 11.98 -13.02 -1.55
N ALA A 138 11.77 -13.81 -2.60
CA ALA A 138 10.48 -13.88 -3.29
C ALA A 138 9.38 -14.48 -2.38
N GLU A 139 9.74 -15.45 -1.54
CA GLU A 139 8.80 -16.09 -0.62
C GLU A 139 8.21 -15.10 0.39
N LEU A 140 9.02 -14.13 0.85
CA LEU A 140 8.58 -13.05 1.73
C LEU A 140 7.47 -12.22 1.06
N GLY A 141 7.70 -11.76 -0.17
CA GLY A 141 6.70 -11.02 -0.95
C GLY A 141 5.43 -11.84 -1.20
N MET A 142 5.57 -13.14 -1.50
CA MET A 142 4.44 -14.04 -1.72
C MET A 142 3.61 -14.28 -0.46
N LYS A 143 4.23 -14.45 0.70
CA LYS A 143 3.49 -14.67 1.97
C LYS A 143 2.74 -13.43 2.43
N PHE A 144 3.32 -12.25 2.23
CA PHE A 144 2.62 -10.98 2.45
C PHE A 144 1.68 -10.60 1.29
N GLN A 145 1.61 -11.42 0.22
CA GLN A 145 0.78 -11.22 -0.97
C GLN A 145 0.99 -9.84 -1.63
N ILE A 146 2.25 -9.40 -1.68
CA ILE A 146 2.63 -8.12 -2.26
C ILE A 146 2.53 -8.20 -3.77
N SER A 147 1.58 -7.46 -4.34
CA SER A 147 1.31 -7.45 -5.79
C SER A 147 1.78 -6.16 -6.48
N LYS A 148 2.05 -5.11 -5.70
CA LYS A 148 2.40 -3.78 -6.20
C LYS A 148 3.46 -3.15 -5.31
N LEU A 149 4.31 -2.33 -5.89
CA LEU A 149 5.39 -1.61 -5.21
C LEU A 149 5.26 -0.11 -5.48
N PRO A 150 5.77 0.75 -4.58
CA PRO A 150 6.23 0.47 -3.22
C PRO A 150 5.08 0.11 -2.25
N TYR A 151 5.31 -0.87 -1.38
CA TYR A 151 4.32 -1.32 -0.40
C TYR A 151 4.98 -1.43 0.98
N ALA A 152 4.26 -1.06 2.02
CA ALA A 152 4.74 -1.14 3.39
C ALA A 152 3.82 -1.98 4.27
N VAL A 153 4.44 -2.73 5.18
CA VAL A 153 3.76 -3.50 6.23
C VAL A 153 4.36 -3.09 7.57
N LEU A 154 3.51 -2.66 8.49
CA LEU A 154 3.89 -2.30 9.84
C LEU A 154 3.47 -3.43 10.79
N ILE A 155 4.46 -4.02 11.44
CA ILE A 155 4.32 -5.07 12.45
C ILE A 155 4.68 -4.45 13.80
N ASP A 156 3.88 -4.68 14.82
CA ASP A 156 4.20 -4.20 16.16
C ASP A 156 5.19 -5.11 16.91
N GLU A 157 5.51 -4.68 18.13
CA GLU A 157 6.42 -5.34 19.06
C GLU A 157 5.94 -6.76 19.44
N THR A 158 4.66 -7.05 19.28
CA THR A 158 4.06 -8.35 19.60
C THR A 158 4.10 -9.34 18.42
N GLY A 159 4.60 -8.91 17.26
CA GLY A 159 4.59 -9.69 16.03
C GLY A 159 3.26 -9.63 15.27
N THR A 160 2.39 -8.68 15.58
CA THR A 160 1.07 -8.53 14.95
C THR A 160 1.11 -7.48 13.84
N LEU A 161 0.46 -7.75 12.71
CA LEU A 161 0.35 -6.80 11.61
C LEU A 161 -0.64 -5.69 12.00
N ARG A 162 -0.20 -4.43 12.01
CA ARG A 162 -1.01 -3.29 12.47
C ARG A 162 -1.47 -2.36 11.37
N ALA A 163 -0.70 -2.27 10.29
CA ALA A 163 -1.11 -1.50 9.12
C ALA A 163 -0.36 -2.03 7.90
N LYS A 164 -0.97 -1.91 6.72
CA LYS A 164 -0.33 -2.27 5.46
C LYS A 164 -0.90 -1.42 4.32
N GLY A 165 -0.10 -1.15 3.29
CA GLY A 165 -0.59 -0.42 2.13
C GLY A 165 0.49 0.08 1.17
N LEU A 166 0.03 0.60 0.04
CA LEU A 166 0.87 1.27 -0.96
C LEU A 166 1.30 2.64 -0.46
N ILE A 167 2.58 2.97 -0.67
CA ILE A 167 3.19 4.20 -0.15
C ILE A 167 3.79 5.00 -1.28
N ASN A 168 3.17 6.11 -1.66
CA ASN A 168 3.68 7.01 -2.69
C ASN A 168 4.17 8.35 -2.13
N SER A 169 3.95 8.60 -0.83
CA SER A 169 4.31 9.86 -0.18
C SER A 169 4.68 9.66 1.30
N ARG A 170 5.23 10.70 1.93
CA ARG A 170 5.57 10.71 3.36
C ARG A 170 4.32 10.58 4.23
N GLU A 171 3.25 11.27 3.86
CA GLU A 171 2.00 11.33 4.62
C GLU A 171 1.34 9.95 4.70
N GLN A 172 1.44 9.15 3.64
CA GLN A 172 0.95 7.76 3.63
C GLN A 172 1.77 6.87 4.56
N LEU A 173 3.08 7.09 4.65
CA LEU A 173 3.94 6.38 5.59
C LEU A 173 3.59 6.74 7.04
N GLU A 174 3.43 8.03 7.33
CA GLU A 174 3.02 8.53 8.65
C GLU A 174 1.63 8.03 9.04
N SER A 175 0.71 7.92 8.07
CA SER A 175 -0.63 7.35 8.30
C SER A 175 -0.58 5.90 8.81
N LEU A 176 0.41 5.09 8.40
CA LEU A 176 0.59 3.74 8.95
C LEU A 176 0.99 3.79 10.42
N PHE A 177 1.83 4.74 10.82
CA PHE A 177 2.26 4.90 12.21
C PHE A 177 1.09 5.34 13.09
N THR A 178 0.31 6.30 12.63
CA THR A 178 -0.92 6.73 13.31
C THR A 178 -1.94 5.60 13.44
N ALA A 179 -2.10 4.76 12.41
CA ALA A 179 -2.97 3.57 12.47
C ALA A 179 -2.53 2.60 13.59
N LYS A 180 -1.22 2.37 13.75
CA LYS A 180 -0.67 1.59 14.87
C LYS A 180 -0.96 2.25 16.22
N GLU A 181 -0.72 3.55 16.37
CA GLU A 181 -0.97 4.27 17.64
C GLU A 181 -2.44 4.21 18.07
N LEU A 182 -3.36 4.39 17.12
CA LEU A 182 -4.79 4.37 17.37
C LEU A 182 -5.39 2.97 17.49
N GLY A 183 -4.63 1.92 17.12
CA GLY A 183 -5.12 0.54 17.11
C GLY A 183 -6.21 0.27 16.07
N VAL A 184 -6.32 1.10 15.04
CA VAL A 184 -7.26 0.95 13.93
C VAL A 184 -6.51 0.54 12.66
N ALA A 185 -7.08 -0.37 11.88
CA ALA A 185 -6.39 -1.00 10.76
C ALA A 185 -6.05 -0.04 9.60
N SER A 186 -6.80 1.07 9.48
CA SER A 186 -6.51 2.20 8.59
C SER A 186 -7.43 3.39 8.95
N VAL A 187 -7.03 4.62 8.59
CA VAL A 187 -7.89 5.81 8.72
C VAL A 187 -9.14 5.68 7.84
N GLN A 188 -9.08 4.93 6.73
CA GLN A 188 -10.26 4.66 5.89
C GLN A 188 -11.30 3.79 6.62
N GLU A 189 -10.88 2.86 7.47
CA GLU A 189 -11.80 2.03 8.26
C GLU A 189 -12.39 2.81 9.44
N PHE A 190 -11.65 3.75 10.04
CA PHE A 190 -12.21 4.70 11.02
C PHE A 190 -13.28 5.62 10.40
N LEU A 191 -13.04 6.13 9.19
CA LEU A 191 -14.03 6.94 8.46
C LEU A 191 -15.24 6.10 8.00
N ALA A 192 -15.05 4.82 7.68
CA ALA A 192 -16.14 3.90 7.36
C ALA A 192 -16.91 3.41 8.61
N ALA A 193 -16.28 3.40 9.79
CA ALA A 193 -16.86 2.91 11.04
C ALA A 193 -17.87 3.87 11.69
N GLY A 194 -17.94 5.14 11.26
CA GLY A 194 -18.93 6.11 11.74
C GLY A 194 -18.87 6.43 13.24
N PRO A 195 -19.57 7.46 13.73
CA PRO A 195 -19.53 7.84 15.13
C PRO A 195 -20.23 6.77 15.99
N LEU A 196 -19.45 6.14 16.86
CA LEU A 196 -19.79 5.49 18.13
C LEU A 196 -21.23 4.97 18.30
N ASP A 197 -21.31 3.64 18.37
CA ASP A 197 -22.29 2.82 19.08
C ASP A 197 -22.57 3.37 20.50
N GLU A 198 -23.49 4.34 20.63
CA GLU A 198 -24.07 4.79 21.91
C GLU A 198 -24.84 3.66 22.64
N THR A 199 -25.09 2.52 21.98
CA THR A 199 -25.95 1.47 22.51
C THR A 199 -25.26 0.52 23.50
N ARG A 200 -23.93 0.53 23.62
CA ARG A 200 -23.21 -0.40 24.52
C ARG A 200 -22.97 0.12 25.95
N ILE A 201 -23.19 1.39 26.23
CA ILE A 201 -22.99 1.92 27.59
C ILE A 201 -24.23 1.68 28.47
N SER A 202 -25.44 1.74 27.92
CA SER A 202 -26.68 1.58 28.71
C SER A 202 -26.89 0.16 29.27
N ARG A 203 -26.40 -0.90 28.61
CA ARG A 203 -26.57 -2.29 29.13
C ARG A 203 -25.68 -2.59 30.34
N LYS A 204 -24.59 -1.85 30.57
CA LYS A 204 -23.71 -2.08 31.72
C LYS A 204 -24.21 -1.40 32.99
N GLU A 205 -25.01 -0.34 32.88
CA GLU A 205 -25.63 0.31 34.05
C GLU A 205 -26.92 -0.39 34.51
N SER A 206 -27.73 -0.97 33.61
CA SER A 206 -28.96 -1.67 34.01
C SER A 206 -28.72 -3.03 34.68
N GLY A 207 -27.53 -3.63 34.50
CA GLY A 207 -27.15 -4.90 35.13
C GLY A 207 -26.67 -4.77 36.57
N ASN A 208 -26.27 -3.57 37.00
CA ASN A 208 -25.71 -3.32 38.32
C ASN A 208 -26.72 -2.71 39.32
N ALA A 209 -27.97 -2.49 38.89
CA ALA A 209 -29.06 -1.95 39.71
C ALA A 209 -30.06 -3.02 40.21
N LEU A 210 -29.83 -4.31 39.90
CA LEU A 210 -30.66 -5.45 40.33
C LEU A 210 -29.91 -6.43 41.24
N ALA A 211 -28.72 -6.05 41.71
CA ALA A 211 -27.96 -6.77 42.73
C ALA A 211 -27.70 -5.82 43.91
N GLY A 212 -28.78 -5.50 44.63
CA GLY A 212 -28.80 -4.69 45.85
C GLY A 212 -30.16 -4.84 46.51
#